data_AF-A0A7K3PPY7-F1
#
_entry.id   AF-A0A7K3PPY7-F1
#
_cell.length_a   1.000
_cell.length_b   1.000
_cell.length_c   1.000
_cell.angle_alpha   90.00
_cell.angle_beta   90.00
_cell.angle_gamma   90.00
#
_symmetry.space_group_name_H-M   'P 1'
#
loop_
_entity.id
_entity.type
_entity.pdbx_description
1 polymer ?
#
loop_
_entity_poly.entity_id
_entity_poly.type
_entity_poly.pdbx_seq_one_letter_code
_entity_poly.pdbx_strand_id
1 'polypeptide(L)'
;MSTEPEPASKDTTDAVDTGPETPGTAEVSAPGTPDTAEPDTAEPDATEPDATEPDATAESAAGSGDGGEAAAQVSEGEAELAAQRVERERIERRKAGKQGPIDAGGKLSGTAADLLAAVRAVESGEKP
;
A
#
# COMPACT_ATOMS: atom_id res chain seq x y z
N MET A 1 22.80 2.91 49.77
CA MET A 1 23.82 3.82 49.24
C MET A 1 24.39 3.22 47.98
N SER A 2 24.04 3.80 46.83
CA SER A 2 24.77 3.82 45.55
C SER A 2 23.76 4.11 44.44
N THR A 3 23.57 5.40 44.21
CA THR A 3 22.99 5.96 43.00
C THR A 3 24.12 6.06 41.97
N GLU A 4 23.96 5.41 40.82
CA GLU A 4 24.80 5.61 39.63
C GLU A 4 24.01 6.45 38.61
N PRO A 5 24.64 7.39 37.89
CA PRO A 5 24.02 8.65 37.47
C PRO A 5 23.24 8.56 36.15
N GLU A 6 22.17 9.37 36.05
CA GLU A 6 21.55 9.78 34.79
C GLU A 6 22.53 10.57 33.91
N PRO A 7 22.60 10.34 32.59
CA PRO A 7 23.09 11.34 31.67
C PRO A 7 21.98 12.39 31.44
N ALA A 8 22.18 13.59 31.99
CA ALA A 8 21.43 14.78 31.63
C ALA A 8 21.80 15.26 30.22
N SER A 9 20.77 15.39 29.38
CA SER A 9 20.53 16.39 28.32
C SER A 9 21.68 16.85 27.42
N LYS A 10 21.48 16.74 26.10
CA LYS A 10 21.71 17.86 25.17
C LYS A 10 20.94 17.70 23.85
N ASP A 11 19.92 18.54 23.77
CA ASP A 11 19.45 19.30 22.62
C ASP A 11 20.44 19.36 21.44
N THR A 12 20.06 18.80 20.30
CA THR A 12 20.61 19.17 18.98
C THR A 12 19.56 18.95 17.90
N THR A 13 19.19 20.08 17.29
CA THR A 13 18.76 20.24 15.89
C THR A 13 17.38 19.71 15.52
N ASP A 14 16.38 20.58 15.68
CA ASP A 14 15.78 21.26 14.52
C ASP A 14 16.09 20.60 13.17
N ALA A 15 15.21 19.72 12.74
CA ALA A 15 15.06 19.32 11.36
C ALA A 15 13.59 19.60 10.97
N VAL A 16 13.28 20.88 10.83
CA VAL A 16 12.15 21.32 10.00
C VAL A 16 12.45 20.92 8.56
N ASP A 17 11.99 19.72 8.18
CA ASP A 17 11.83 19.34 6.78
C ASP A 17 10.61 20.08 6.23
N THR A 18 10.79 21.37 5.93
CA THR A 18 9.86 22.13 5.08
C THR A 18 10.25 21.88 3.63
N GLY A 19 9.86 20.71 3.11
CA GLY A 19 9.89 20.45 1.69
C GLY A 19 8.93 21.39 0.94
N PRO A 20 9.29 21.89 -0.26
CA PRO A 20 8.44 22.80 -1.02
C PRO A 20 7.16 22.13 -1.48
N GLU A 21 6.06 22.81 -1.21
CA GLU A 21 4.73 22.65 -1.79
C GLU A 21 4.81 22.49 -3.33
N THR A 22 4.27 21.39 -3.84
CA THR A 22 3.72 21.36 -5.21
C THR A 22 2.24 21.02 -5.11
N PRO A 23 1.32 21.98 -5.36
CA PRO A 23 -0.06 21.63 -5.62
C PRO A 23 -0.10 20.98 -7.01
N GLY A 24 0.06 19.66 -7.05
CA GLY A 24 -0.27 18.88 -8.22
C GLY A 24 -1.78 18.89 -8.39
N THR A 25 -2.28 19.80 -9.22
CA THR A 25 -3.64 19.75 -9.76
C THR A 25 -3.78 18.47 -10.58
N ALA A 26 -4.11 17.36 -9.91
CA ALA A 26 -4.56 16.15 -10.58
C ALA A 26 -5.97 16.44 -11.09
N GLU A 27 -6.05 16.74 -12.39
CA GLU A 27 -7.28 16.73 -13.16
C GLU A 27 -7.95 15.36 -12.96
N VAL A 28 -8.99 15.31 -12.13
CA VAL A 28 -9.81 14.11 -11.98
C VAL A 28 -10.61 13.96 -13.28
N SER A 29 -10.06 13.22 -14.23
CA SER A 29 -10.86 12.61 -15.28
C SER A 29 -11.90 11.73 -14.62
N ALA A 30 -13.17 12.06 -14.85
CA ALA A 30 -14.29 11.27 -14.40
C ALA A 30 -14.12 9.80 -14.84
N PRO A 31 -14.33 8.80 -13.97
CA PRO A 31 -14.40 7.43 -14.43
C PRO A 31 -15.63 7.30 -15.33
N GLY A 32 -15.39 7.07 -16.62
CA GLY A 32 -16.43 6.67 -17.56
C GLY A 32 -17.17 5.46 -17.00
N THR A 33 -18.50 5.55 -16.99
CA THR A 33 -19.39 4.41 -16.76
C THR A 33 -18.99 3.25 -17.68
N PRO A 34 -18.66 2.04 -17.17
CA PRO A 34 -18.52 0.90 -18.05
C PRO A 34 -19.91 0.58 -18.61
N ASP A 35 -20.04 0.77 -19.92
CA ASP A 35 -21.16 0.30 -20.73
C ASP A 35 -21.22 -1.22 -20.60
N THR A 36 -22.34 -1.72 -20.07
CA THR A 36 -22.61 -3.15 -19.93
C THR A 36 -22.88 -3.71 -21.33
N ALA A 37 -21.82 -4.12 -22.02
CA ALA A 37 -21.94 -4.96 -23.20
C ALA A 37 -22.20 -6.41 -22.76
N GLU A 38 -23.38 -6.92 -23.09
CA GLU A 38 -23.72 -8.34 -22.99
C GLU A 38 -22.72 -9.18 -23.82
N PRO A 39 -22.20 -10.31 -23.30
CA PRO A 39 -21.38 -11.19 -24.11
C PRO A 39 -22.28 -11.99 -25.07
N ASP A 40 -22.20 -11.63 -26.35
CA ASP A 40 -22.73 -12.43 -27.45
C ASP A 40 -21.98 -13.78 -27.49
N THR A 41 -22.75 -14.87 -27.41
CA THR A 41 -22.21 -16.23 -27.38
C THR A 41 -21.94 -16.66 -28.81
N ALA A 42 -20.73 -16.35 -29.30
CA ALA A 42 -20.20 -16.93 -30.53
C ALA A 42 -19.43 -18.22 -30.18
N GLU A 43 -19.98 -19.36 -30.59
CA GLU A 43 -19.27 -20.65 -30.62
C GLU A 43 -17.99 -20.52 -31.46
N PRO A 44 -16.80 -20.86 -30.94
CA PRO A 44 -15.64 -21.09 -31.78
C PRO A 44 -15.72 -22.51 -32.37
N ASP A 45 -15.95 -22.53 -33.68
CA ASP A 45 -15.82 -23.69 -34.57
C ASP A 45 -14.48 -24.42 -34.32
N ALA A 46 -14.57 -25.74 -34.15
CA ALA A 46 -13.44 -26.60 -33.87
C ALA A 46 -12.48 -26.64 -35.07
N THR A 47 -11.34 -25.96 -34.95
CA THR A 47 -10.19 -26.19 -35.83
C THR A 47 -9.09 -26.83 -34.98
N GLU A 48 -8.80 -28.10 -35.24
CA GLU A 48 -7.68 -28.84 -34.64
C GLU A 48 -6.36 -28.08 -34.84
N PRO A 49 -5.55 -27.85 -33.79
CA PRO A 49 -4.14 -27.55 -33.99
C PRO A 49 -3.41 -28.85 -34.36
N ASP A 50 -2.95 -28.88 -35.61
CA ASP A 50 -1.98 -29.84 -36.15
C ASP A 50 -0.84 -30.06 -35.15
N ALA A 51 -0.64 -31.33 -34.79
CA ALA A 51 0.37 -31.79 -33.86
C ALA A 51 1.75 -31.62 -34.48
N THR A 52 2.36 -30.46 -34.26
CA THR A 52 3.80 -30.31 -34.46
C THR A 52 4.48 -30.61 -33.13
N GLU A 53 4.99 -31.84 -32.98
CA GLU A 53 5.91 -32.20 -31.90
C GLU A 53 7.10 -31.24 -31.91
N PRO A 54 7.39 -30.50 -30.82
CA PRO A 54 8.78 -30.13 -30.57
C PRO A 54 9.48 -31.42 -30.15
N ASP A 55 10.43 -31.86 -30.97
CA ASP A 55 11.46 -32.82 -30.59
C ASP A 55 12.16 -32.30 -29.34
N ALA A 56 11.62 -32.69 -28.18
CA ALA A 56 12.22 -32.48 -26.88
C ALA A 56 13.35 -33.50 -26.77
N THR A 57 14.46 -33.18 -27.43
CA THR A 57 15.76 -33.74 -27.15
C THR A 57 16.03 -33.51 -25.66
N ALA A 58 15.70 -34.53 -24.87
CA ALA A 58 16.02 -34.65 -23.47
C ALA A 58 17.52 -34.93 -23.36
N GLU A 59 18.34 -33.91 -23.62
CA GLU A 59 19.74 -33.96 -23.26
C GLU A 59 19.88 -33.47 -21.83
N SER A 60 19.86 -34.44 -20.92
CA SER A 60 20.30 -34.30 -19.54
C SER A 60 21.74 -33.78 -19.52
N ALA A 61 21.89 -32.45 -19.53
CA ALA A 61 23.09 -31.80 -19.03
C ALA A 61 22.91 -31.63 -17.52
N ALA A 62 23.38 -32.63 -16.78
CA ALA A 62 23.57 -32.54 -15.34
C ALA A 62 24.54 -31.40 -15.00
N GLY A 63 23.99 -30.21 -14.74
CA GLY A 63 24.65 -29.14 -14.01
C GLY A 63 24.22 -29.19 -12.55
N SER A 64 24.92 -29.96 -11.72
CA SER A 64 24.85 -29.80 -10.27
C SER A 64 25.36 -28.40 -9.91
N GLY A 65 24.42 -27.46 -9.73
CA GLY A 65 24.71 -26.06 -9.39
C GLY A 65 23.45 -25.19 -9.27
N ASP A 66 22.38 -25.53 -9.98
CA ASP A 66 21.16 -24.70 -10.10
C ASP A 66 20.10 -24.96 -9.00
N GLY A 67 20.04 -26.18 -8.45
CA GLY A 67 19.02 -26.56 -7.45
C GLY A 67 19.12 -25.82 -6.11
N GLY A 68 20.29 -25.29 -5.77
CA GLY A 68 20.48 -24.46 -4.57
C GLY A 68 19.92 -23.04 -4.74
N GLU A 69 20.02 -22.50 -5.95
CA GLU A 69 19.52 -21.17 -6.30
C GLU A 69 17.98 -21.18 -6.43
N ALA A 70 17.42 -22.23 -7.05
CA ALA A 70 15.97 -22.45 -7.09
C ALA A 70 15.36 -22.64 -5.68
N ALA A 71 16.03 -23.37 -4.78
CA ALA A 71 15.58 -23.55 -3.40
C ALA A 71 15.66 -22.24 -2.58
N ALA A 72 16.70 -21.42 -2.83
CA ALA A 72 16.82 -20.10 -2.22
C ALA A 72 15.70 -19.15 -2.70
N GLN A 73 15.38 -19.13 -4.00
CA GLN A 73 14.28 -18.33 -4.56
C GLN A 73 12.91 -18.71 -3.98
N VAL A 74 12.65 -20.01 -3.75
CA VAL A 74 11.43 -20.46 -3.05
C VAL A 74 11.42 -19.96 -1.60
N SER A 75 12.55 -20.05 -0.88
CA SER A 75 12.64 -19.57 0.51
C SER A 75 12.48 -18.04 0.63
N GLU A 76 12.99 -17.28 -0.34
CA GLU A 76 12.82 -15.81 -0.40
C GLU A 76 11.37 -15.44 -0.72
N GLY A 77 10.74 -16.14 -1.68
CA GLY A 77 9.33 -15.96 -2.00
C GLY A 77 8.39 -16.28 -0.83
N GLU A 78 8.70 -17.31 -0.05
CA GLU A 78 7.96 -17.64 1.18
C GLU A 78 8.09 -16.56 2.26
N ALA A 79 9.30 -16.01 2.43
CA ALA A 79 9.55 -14.92 3.37
C ALA A 79 8.78 -13.64 2.97
N GLU A 80 8.72 -13.33 1.68
CA GLU A 80 7.96 -12.19 1.19
C GLU A 80 6.44 -12.38 1.39
N LEU A 81 5.89 -13.54 1.08
CA LEU A 81 4.48 -13.85 1.32
C LEU A 81 4.13 -13.79 2.82
N ALA A 82 5.03 -14.23 3.70
CA ALA A 82 4.86 -14.10 5.14
C ALA A 82 4.82 -12.63 5.59
N ALA A 83 5.72 -11.78 5.05
CA ALA A 83 5.73 -10.34 5.33
C ALA A 83 4.44 -9.65 4.86
N GLN A 84 3.95 -9.98 3.66
CA GLN A 84 2.69 -9.46 3.12
C GLN A 84 1.48 -9.82 4.00
N ARG A 85 1.41 -11.07 4.50
CA ARG A 85 0.34 -11.51 5.42
C ARG A 85 0.33 -10.71 6.71
N VAL A 86 1.50 -10.50 7.31
CA VAL A 86 1.63 -9.69 8.55
C VAL A 86 1.19 -8.25 8.32
N GLU A 87 1.57 -7.63 7.19
CA GLU A 87 1.15 -6.26 6.89
C GLU A 87 -0.36 -6.16 6.64
N ARG A 88 -0.92 -7.12 5.90
CA ARG A 88 -2.36 -7.20 5.69
C ARG A 88 -3.11 -7.31 7.02
N GLU A 89 -2.64 -8.17 7.94
CA GLU A 89 -3.24 -8.33 9.27
C GLU A 89 -3.15 -7.02 10.08
N ARG A 90 -2.04 -6.29 10.00
CA ARG A 90 -1.88 -4.97 10.65
C ARG A 90 -2.88 -3.95 10.09
N ILE A 91 -3.04 -3.92 8.77
CA ILE A 91 -4.00 -3.03 8.10
C ILE A 91 -5.42 -3.40 8.49
N GLU A 92 -5.79 -4.68 8.51
CA GLU A 92 -7.12 -5.13 8.90
C GLU A 92 -7.44 -4.76 10.35
N ARG A 93 -6.49 -4.95 11.29
CA ARG A 93 -6.65 -4.50 12.68
C ARG A 93 -6.84 -2.98 12.78
N ARG A 94 -6.03 -2.20 12.06
CA ARG A 94 -6.15 -0.73 12.05
C ARG A 94 -7.47 -0.28 11.42
N LYS A 95 -7.89 -0.91 10.33
CA LYS A 95 -9.17 -0.64 9.67
C LYS A 95 -10.31 -0.98 10.62
N ALA A 96 -10.33 -2.16 11.23
CA ALA A 96 -11.36 -2.54 12.19
C ALA A 96 -11.51 -1.53 13.34
N GLY A 97 -10.42 -0.95 13.84
CA GLY A 97 -10.46 0.07 14.88
C GLY A 97 -10.89 1.49 14.42
N LYS A 98 -10.86 1.77 13.12
CA LYS A 98 -11.23 3.08 12.54
C LYS A 98 -12.51 3.03 11.69
N GLN A 99 -12.95 1.83 11.34
CA GLN A 99 -14.08 1.58 10.47
C GLN A 99 -15.36 1.56 11.31
N GLY A 100 -16.23 2.53 11.05
CA GLY A 100 -17.53 2.62 11.68
C GLY A 100 -18.19 3.95 11.33
N PRO A 101 -19.53 4.02 11.38
CA PRO A 101 -20.21 5.30 11.38
C PRO A 101 -19.70 6.17 12.55
N ILE A 102 -19.64 7.48 12.34
CA ILE A 102 -19.31 8.42 13.40
C ILE A 102 -20.57 8.67 14.23
N ASP A 103 -20.44 8.63 15.56
CA ASP A 103 -21.54 8.94 16.46
C ASP A 103 -21.98 10.41 16.32
N ALA A 104 -23.29 10.61 16.17
CA ALA A 104 -23.86 11.96 16.12
C ALA A 104 -23.60 12.72 17.43
N GLY A 105 -23.16 13.97 17.32
CA GLY A 105 -22.88 14.82 18.48
C GLY A 105 -21.51 14.61 19.14
N GLY A 106 -20.66 13.74 18.59
CA GLY A 106 -19.25 13.67 18.97
C GLY A 106 -18.57 15.03 18.79
N LYS A 107 -17.87 15.50 19.83
CA LYS A 107 -17.15 16.79 19.78
C LYS A 107 -15.78 16.59 19.11
N LEU A 108 -15.43 17.51 18.22
CA LEU A 108 -14.07 17.59 17.68
C LEU A 108 -13.15 18.19 18.76
N SER A 109 -11.96 17.62 18.92
CA SER A 109 -10.97 18.03 19.93
C SER A 109 -9.56 18.04 19.35
N GLY A 110 -8.67 18.80 19.98
CA GLY A 110 -7.27 18.94 19.55
C GLY A 110 -7.18 19.51 18.15
N THR A 111 -6.27 18.97 17.34
CA THR A 111 -5.97 19.48 16.00
C THR A 111 -7.20 19.63 15.10
N ALA A 112 -8.17 18.72 15.17
CA ALA A 112 -9.39 18.83 14.36
C ALA A 112 -10.26 20.04 14.75
N ALA A 113 -10.29 20.39 16.04
CA ALA A 113 -10.99 21.58 16.51
C ALA A 113 -10.23 22.85 16.10
N ASP A 114 -8.91 22.83 16.21
CA ASP A 114 -8.04 23.95 15.82
C ASP A 114 -8.16 24.26 14.33
N LEU A 115 -8.17 23.21 13.48
CA LEU A 115 -8.37 23.36 12.04
C LEU A 115 -9.73 23.98 11.72
N LEU A 116 -10.81 23.58 12.39
CA LEU A 116 -12.11 24.22 12.19
C LEU A 116 -12.15 25.67 12.70
N ALA A 117 -11.43 25.98 13.78
CA ALA A 117 -11.31 27.35 14.26
C ALA A 117 -10.58 28.24 13.25
N ALA A 118 -9.48 27.74 12.68
CA ALA A 118 -8.75 28.42 11.61
C ALA A 118 -9.63 28.65 10.39
N VAL A 119 -10.42 27.65 9.96
CA VAL A 119 -11.37 27.81 8.85
C VAL A 119 -12.41 28.89 9.16
N ARG A 120 -12.99 28.91 10.37
CA ARG A 120 -13.94 29.97 10.76
C ARG A 120 -13.32 31.36 10.79
N ALA A 121 -12.07 31.50 11.26
CA ALA A 121 -11.35 32.77 11.28
C ALA A 121 -11.14 33.31 9.85
N VAL A 122 -10.77 32.44 8.92
CA VAL A 122 -10.65 32.77 7.50
C VAL A 122 -12.01 33.24 6.94
N GLU A 123 -13.10 32.54 7.26
CA GLU A 123 -14.46 32.93 6.83
C GLU A 123 -14.94 34.25 7.46
N SER A 124 -14.50 34.58 8.68
CA SER A 124 -14.80 35.85 9.33
C SER A 124 -13.87 37.00 8.93
N GLY A 125 -12.88 36.74 8.07
CA GLY A 125 -11.89 37.75 7.65
C GLY A 125 -10.84 38.09 8.70
N GLU A 126 -10.72 37.27 9.74
CA GLU A 126 -9.61 37.33 10.68
C GLU A 126 -8.39 36.64 10.06
N LYS A 127 -7.19 37.10 10.42
CA LYS A 127 -5.97 36.42 9.97
C LYS A 127 -5.78 35.15 10.79
N PRO A 128 -5.51 34.00 10.15
CA PRO A 128 -5.24 32.74 10.85
C PRO A 128 -3.96 32.80 11.68
#